data_AF-A0A9P8RKW6-F1
#
_entry.id   AF-A0A9P8RKW6-F1
#
_cell.length_a   1.000
_cell.length_b   1.000
_cell.length_c   1.000
_cell.angle_alpha   90.00
_cell.angle_beta   90.00
_cell.angle_gamma   90.00
#
_symmetry.space_group_name_H-M   'P 1'
#
loop_
_entity.id
_entity.type
_entity.pdbx_description
1 polymer ?
#
loop_
_entity_poly.entity_id
_entity_poly.type
_entity_poly.pdbx_seq_one_letter_code
_entity_poly.pdbx_strand_id
1 'polypeptide(L)' 'MARYTREEIKKWKKVFHDMNADGDRYIEPQEVINAAKKDGIVISDQDAEEYIQRMDTNNNGKVEFSEFIKVLGVPQSELK' A
#
# COMPACT_ATOMS: atom_id res chain seq x y z
N MET A 1 9.59 6.93 17.58
CA MET A 1 9.25 7.92 16.51
C MET A 1 9.68 7.33 15.17
N ALA A 2 8.75 6.83 14.37
CA ALA A 2 9.04 6.30 13.03
C ALA A 2 9.66 7.41 12.16
N ARG A 3 10.96 7.32 11.89
CA ARG A 3 11.69 8.28 11.04
C ARG A 3 12.07 7.59 9.75
N TYR A 4 11.16 7.60 8.78
CA TYR A 4 11.57 7.37 7.39
C TYR A 4 12.50 8.50 6.98
N THR A 5 13.64 8.15 6.39
CA THR A 5 14.50 9.11 5.71
C THR A 5 13.78 9.69 4.50
N ARG A 6 14.20 10.88 4.04
CA ARG A 6 13.65 11.49 2.81
C ARG A 6 13.80 10.57 1.60
N GLU A 7 14.83 9.73 1.58
CA GLU A 7 15.08 8.77 0.51
C GLU A 7 14.10 7.60 0.54
N GLU A 8 13.83 7.04 1.72
CA GLU A 8 12.82 5.99 1.90
C GLU A 8 11.43 6.52 1.53
N ILE A 9 11.06 7.72 1.99
CA ILE A 9 9.79 8.35 1.61
C ILE A 9 9.70 8.52 0.09
N LYS A 10 10.78 8.95 -0.58
CA LYS A 10 10.81 9.07 -2.04
C LYS A 10 10.63 7.72 -2.73
N LYS A 11 11.32 6.68 -2.25
CA LYS A 11 11.21 5.32 -2.80
C LYS A 11 9.77 4.80 -2.66
N TRP A 12 9.20 4.91 -1.48
CA TRP A 12 7.82 4.47 -1.23
C TRP A 12 6.80 5.30 -1.99
N LYS A 13 7.03 6.61 -2.14
CA LYS A 13 6.18 7.47 -2.97
C LYS A 13 6.22 7.07 -4.45
N LYS A 14 7.38 6.63 -4.95
CA LYS A 14 7.49 6.11 -6.31
C LYS A 14 6.74 4.79 -6.46
N VAL A 15 6.95 3.83 -5.55
CA VAL A 15 6.22 2.55 -5.56
C VAL A 15 4.71 2.77 -5.48
N PHE A 16 4.28 3.65 -4.58
CA PHE A 16 2.87 4.00 -4.44
C PHE A 16 2.30 4.62 -5.72
N HIS A 17 3.07 5.48 -6.39
CA HIS A 17 2.67 6.07 -7.66
C HIS A 17 2.65 5.06 -8.82
N ASP A 18 3.58 4.11 -8.83
CA ASP A 18 3.62 3.06 -9.85
C ASP A 18 2.43 2.09 -9.69
N MET A 19 1.94 1.90 -8.46
CA MET A 19 0.76 1.09 -8.15
C MET A 19 -0.57 1.84 -8.36
N ASN A 20 -0.65 3.11 -7.94
CA ASN A 20 -1.83 3.96 -8.14
C ASN A 20 -1.87 4.47 -9.58
N ALA A 21 -2.61 3.74 -10.42
CA ALA A 21 -2.73 4.03 -11.84
C ALA A 21 -3.66 5.22 -12.11
N ASP A 22 -4.64 5.47 -11.24
CA ASP A 22 -5.69 6.47 -11.45
C ASP A 22 -5.32 7.85 -10.86
N GLY A 23 -4.20 7.94 -10.14
CA GLY A 23 -3.65 9.15 -9.52
C GLY A 23 -4.47 9.70 -8.36
N ASP A 24 -5.41 8.93 -7.81
CA ASP A 24 -6.42 9.38 -6.85
C ASP A 24 -5.91 9.53 -5.40
N ARG A 25 -4.64 9.18 -5.16
CA ARG A 25 -3.92 9.14 -3.87
C ARG A 25 -4.29 7.98 -2.93
N TYR A 26 -5.07 7.01 -3.40
CA TYR A 26 -5.42 5.78 -2.70
C TYR A 26 -4.93 4.57 -3.50
N ILE A 27 -4.77 3.41 -2.88
CA ILE A 27 -4.60 2.16 -3.63
C ILE A 27 -5.84 1.32 -3.39
N GLU A 28 -6.59 1.09 -4.46
CA GLU A 28 -7.76 0.21 -4.43
C GLU A 28 -7.37 -1.25 -4.72
N PRO A 29 -8.18 -2.24 -4.29
CA PRO A 29 -7.96 -3.64 -4.65
C PRO A 29 -7.80 -3.84 -6.17
N GLN A 30 -8.59 -3.11 -6.96
CA GLN A 30 -8.53 -3.15 -8.42
C GLN A 30 -7.18 -2.66 -8.98
N GLU A 31 -6.57 -1.67 -8.35
CA GLU A 31 -5.26 -1.17 -8.75
C GLU A 31 -4.14 -2.16 -8.41
N VAL A 32 -4.24 -2.86 -7.27
CA VAL A 32 -3.33 -3.96 -6.92
C VAL A 32 -3.42 -5.08 -7.94
N ILE A 33 -4.63 -5.46 -8.36
CA ILE A 33 -4.85 -6.49 -9.39
C ILE A 33 -4.26 -6.04 -10.73
N ASN A 34 -4.48 -4.79 -11.11
CA ASN A 34 -3.94 -4.24 -12.35
C ASN A 34 -2.41 -4.15 -12.33
N ALA A 35 -1.82 -3.74 -11.20
CA ALA A 35 -0.38 -3.72 -11.00
C ALA A 35 0.22 -5.14 -11.03
N ALA A 36 -0.40 -6.09 -10.32
CA ALA A 36 -0.01 -7.49 -10.35
C ALA A 36 -0.06 -8.06 -11.77
N LYS A 37 -1.15 -7.80 -12.51
CA LYS A 37 -1.29 -8.21 -13.91
C LYS A 37 -0.23 -7.60 -14.82
N LYS A 38 0.16 -6.33 -14.61
CA LYS A 38 1.26 -5.69 -15.35
C LYS A 38 2.60 -6.39 -15.12
N ASP A 39 2.83 -6.91 -13.92
CA ASP A 39 4.01 -7.69 -13.55
C ASP A 39 3.91 -9.18 -13.95
N GLY A 40 2.82 -9.58 -14.62
CA GLY A 40 2.58 -10.96 -15.05
C GLY A 40 2.05 -11.88 -13.95
N ILE A 41 1.64 -11.33 -12.81
CA ILE A 41 1.09 -12.03 -11.67
C ILE A 41 -0.45 -11.96 -11.74
N VAL A 42 -1.11 -13.12 -11.67
CA VAL A 42 -2.57 -13.18 -11.60
C VAL A 42 -2.97 -13.39 -10.16
N ILE A 43 -3.67 -12.41 -9.58
CA ILE A 43 -4.28 -12.50 -8.25
C ILE A 43 -5.81 -12.41 -8.41
N SER A 44 -6.55 -13.06 -7.51
CA SER A 44 -8.02 -12.95 -7.50
C SER A 44 -8.48 -11.67 -6.81
N ASP A 45 -9.72 -11.24 -7.08
CA ASP A 45 -10.30 -10.06 -6.40
C ASP A 45 -10.30 -10.24 -4.88
N GLN A 46 -10.58 -11.46 -4.42
CA GLN A 46 -10.61 -11.80 -3.00
C GLN A 46 -9.22 -11.74 -2.35
N ASP A 47 -8.17 -12.23 -3.05
CA ASP A 47 -6.79 -12.12 -2.56
C ASP A 47 -6.33 -10.65 -2.48
N ALA A 48 -6.74 -9.84 -3.46
CA ALA A 48 -6.43 -8.41 -3.48
C ALA A 48 -7.15 -7.65 -2.35
N GLU A 49 -8.43 -7.97 -2.11
CA GLU A 49 -9.20 -7.42 -0.99
C GLU A 49 -8.58 -7.81 0.36
N GLU A 50 -8.18 -9.08 0.54
CA GLU A 50 -7.48 -9.49 1.76
C GLU A 50 -6.16 -8.75 1.93
N TYR A 51 -5.42 -8.54 0.84
CA TYR A 51 -4.14 -7.83 0.88
C TYR A 51 -4.34 -6.36 1.27
N ILE A 52 -5.35 -5.70 0.69
CA ILE A 52 -5.74 -4.34 1.04
C ILE A 52 -6.22 -4.29 2.49
N GLN A 53 -7.13 -5.16 2.92
CA GLN A 53 -7.63 -5.18 4.31
C GLN A 53 -6.53 -5.36 5.35
N ARG A 54 -5.46 -6.09 5.04
CA ARG A 54 -4.31 -6.24 5.96
C ARG A 54 -3.50 -4.96 6.11
N MET A 55 -3.53 -4.08 5.12
CA MET A 55 -2.80 -2.80 5.12
C MET A 55 -3.69 -1.62 5.52
N ASP A 56 -4.98 -1.70 5.18
CA ASP A 56 -6.03 -0.76 5.49
C ASP A 56 -6.31 -0.76 6.99
N THR A 57 -5.80 0.27 7.66
CA THR A 57 -5.93 0.40 9.12
C THR A 57 -7.23 1.12 9.47
N ASN A 58 -7.75 1.96 8.58
CA ASN A 58 -8.97 2.74 8.77
C ASN A 58 -10.24 2.02 8.29
N ASN A 59 -10.10 0.85 7.65
CA ASN A 59 -11.17 0.03 7.06
C ASN A 59 -12.04 0.80 6.05
N ASN A 60 -11.44 1.69 5.26
CA ASN A 60 -12.14 2.42 4.19
C ASN A 60 -12.18 1.66 2.85
N GLY A 61 -11.56 0.47 2.78
CA GLY A 61 -11.47 -0.37 1.59
C GLY A 61 -10.36 0.03 0.62
N LYS A 62 -9.48 0.95 1.02
CA LYS A 62 -8.39 1.51 0.21
C LYS A 62 -7.17 1.77 1.09
N VAL A 63 -5.98 1.76 0.49
CA VAL A 63 -4.75 2.08 1.23
C VAL A 63 -4.29 3.49 0.89
N GLU A 64 -4.29 4.37 1.88
CA GLU A 64 -3.69 5.69 1.72
C GLU A 64 -2.16 5.61 1.75
N PHE A 65 -1.48 6.58 1.13
CA PHE A 65 -0.03 6.71 1.28
C PHE A 65 0.40 6.79 2.76
N SER A 66 -0.46 7.38 3.61
CA SER A 66 -0.25 7.50 5.05
C SER A 66 -0.28 6.13 5.77
N GLU A 67 -1.10 5.19 5.29
CA GLU A 67 -1.23 3.84 5.81
C GLU A 67 -0.14 2.92 5.25
N PHE A 68 0.16 3.07 3.96
CA PHE A 68 1.24 2.36 3.30
C PHE A 68 2.59 2.59 3.99
N ILE A 69 2.93 3.85 4.30
CA ILE A 69 4.14 4.13 5.06
C ILE A 69 4.04 3.57 6.48
N LYS A 70 2.90 3.71 7.18
CA LYS A 70 2.73 3.18 8.55
C LYS A 70 2.98 1.67 8.62
N VAL A 71 2.49 0.90 7.66
CA VAL A 71 2.73 -0.54 7.55
C VAL A 71 4.22 -0.83 7.31
N LEU A 72 4.89 -0.03 6.48
CA LEU A 72 6.24 -0.31 6.00
C LEU A 72 7.40 0.18 6.88
N GLY A 73 7.17 0.98 7.92
CA GLY A 73 8.26 1.33 8.85
C GLY A 73 7.83 1.67 10.25
N VAL A 74 6.86 0.92 10.75
CA VAL A 74 6.73 0.73 12.19
C VAL A 74 6.88 -0.76 12.49
N PRO A 75 8.00 -1.20 13.10
CA PRO A 75 8.00 -2.49 13.79
C PRO A 75 6.91 -2.44 14.85
N GLN A 76 6.05 -3.46 14.88
CA GLN A 76 4.94 -3.69 15.81
C GLN A 76 5.36 -3.75 17.30
N SER A 77 6.59 -3.35 17.64
CA SER A 77 7.31 -3.58 18.90
C SER A 77 7.31 -2.40 19.89
N GLU A 78 6.74 -1.24 19.55
CA GLU A 78 6.52 -0.13 20.50
C GLU A 78 5.09 -0.05 21.06
N LEU A 79 4.27 -1.09 20.87
CA LEU A 79 3.05 -1.31 21.66
C LEU A 79 3.41 -2.09 22.94
N LYS A 80 3.99 -1.39 23.92
CA LYS A 80 4.04 -1.80 25.33
C LYS A 80 3.63 -0.64 26.20
#